data_AF-A0A9W4W1K2-F1
#
_entry.id   AF-A0A9W4W1K2-F1
#
_cell.length_a   1.000
_cell.length_b   1.000
_cell.length_c   1.000
_cell.angle_alpha   90.00
_cell.angle_beta   90.00
_cell.angle_gamma   90.00
#
_symmetry.space_group_name_H-M   'P 1'
#
loop_
_entity.id
_entity.type
_entity.pdbx_description
1 polymer ?
#
loop_
_entity_poly.entity_id
_entity_poly.type
_entity_poly.pdbx_seq_one_letter_code
_entity_poly.pdbx_strand_id
1 'polypeptide(L)'
;MRIFLSPATDTGLSVQSGAEVEDVSALPDCQVELHTFRSSDTAGAFVAGLELAGSRNTLAWTWQPGADQRSNRTVVVLRLDEPRPPALDVESAVRQIGHDQVHYESTAQAAAMDALQARRREADAEASRRTSSLRAAGKVAGFEIYGFASNWVRIGPGIVSYERDGMVVSVADGHEGNDPTVRDRYAELAPPDTRYDPQEHCFVSRPLNNDAEVIRTLRAFQEAVLACAILRKEAWHTTFVASMKMSAPRRRFVSAAAESGIRLAYHRNNLQASAGGIVIGATEFSMLERVGWVRRDGMTAAVTDEGLAAADLNPSMAPRL
;
A
#
# COMPACT_ATOMS: atom_id res chain seq x y z
N MET A 1 -24.66 44.42 20.50
CA MET A 1 -25.73 43.44 20.12
C MET A 1 -26.52 43.09 21.38
N ARG A 2 -27.87 42.98 21.34
CA ARG A 2 -28.67 42.73 22.56
C ARG A 2 -28.71 41.24 22.92
N ILE A 3 -28.76 40.95 24.22
CA ILE A 3 -28.85 39.59 24.77
C ILE A 3 -30.05 39.53 25.70
N PHE A 4 -30.73 38.39 25.68
CA PHE A 4 -31.98 38.13 26.38
C PHE A 4 -31.87 36.84 27.19
N LEU A 5 -32.45 36.80 28.37
CA LEU A 5 -32.72 35.56 29.10
C LEU A 5 -33.87 34.82 28.42
N SER A 6 -33.62 33.59 27.99
CA SER A 6 -34.59 32.80 27.24
C SER A 6 -34.59 31.34 27.69
N PRO A 7 -35.66 30.87 28.37
CA PRO A 7 -35.79 29.47 28.77
C PRO A 7 -36.01 28.52 27.58
N ALA A 8 -36.21 29.06 26.37
CA ALA A 8 -36.38 28.29 25.14
C ALA A 8 -35.05 27.87 24.50
N THR A 9 -33.91 28.23 25.10
CA THR A 9 -32.57 27.92 24.60
C THR A 9 -31.81 27.09 25.62
N ASP A 10 -30.97 26.17 25.13
CA ASP A 10 -30.18 25.31 26.03
C ASP A 10 -29.21 26.11 26.90
N THR A 11 -28.74 27.27 26.41
CA THR A 11 -27.83 28.18 27.13
C THR A 11 -28.55 29.05 28.16
N GLY A 12 -29.89 29.10 28.13
CA GLY A 12 -30.68 30.10 28.86
C GLY A 12 -30.53 31.53 28.31
N LEU A 13 -29.77 31.74 27.25
CA LEU A 13 -29.49 33.03 26.61
C LEU A 13 -29.88 33.03 25.13
N SER A 14 -30.39 34.16 24.66
CA SER A 14 -30.73 34.38 23.26
C SER A 14 -30.28 35.76 22.80
N VAL A 15 -29.98 35.92 21.51
CA VAL A 15 -29.71 37.24 20.89
C VAL A 15 -30.95 37.84 20.21
N GLN A 16 -32.10 37.18 20.34
CA GLN A 16 -33.30 37.51 19.57
C GLN A 16 -34.54 37.77 20.44
N SER A 17 -34.80 36.91 21.43
CA SER A 17 -36.07 36.95 22.17
C SER A 17 -35.90 36.51 23.62
N GLY A 18 -36.63 37.15 24.52
CA GLY A 18 -36.63 36.86 25.95
C GLY A 18 -36.72 38.15 26.78
N ALA A 19 -36.42 38.06 28.08
CA ALA A 19 -36.26 39.24 28.91
C ALA A 19 -34.88 39.86 28.67
N GLU A 20 -34.81 41.15 28.34
CA GLU A 20 -33.54 41.82 28.04
C GLU A 20 -32.61 41.78 29.25
N VAL A 21 -31.33 41.46 29.02
CA VAL A 21 -30.30 41.46 30.05
C VAL A 21 -29.78 42.89 30.18
N GLU A 22 -30.22 43.59 31.20
CA GLU A 22 -29.83 44.99 31.45
C GLU A 22 -28.60 45.12 32.37
N ASP A 23 -28.27 44.09 33.15
CA ASP A 23 -27.18 44.09 34.12
C ASP A 23 -26.28 42.86 33.97
N VAL A 24 -24.97 43.05 34.18
CA VAL A 24 -23.96 41.99 34.07
C VAL A 24 -24.23 40.83 35.02
N SER A 25 -24.76 41.10 36.22
CA SER A 25 -25.10 40.09 37.23
C SER A 25 -26.16 39.09 36.76
N ALA A 26 -26.94 39.43 35.74
CA ALA A 26 -27.93 38.53 35.14
C ALA A 26 -27.32 37.57 34.09
N LEU A 27 -26.05 37.74 33.71
CA LEU A 27 -25.34 36.76 32.89
C LEU A 27 -24.85 35.56 33.74
N PRO A 28 -24.59 34.40 33.12
CA PRO A 28 -23.90 33.29 33.78
C PRO A 28 -22.51 33.68 34.29
N ASP A 29 -22.02 33.01 35.33
CA ASP A 29 -20.68 33.23 35.93
C ASP A 29 -19.53 32.63 35.09
N CYS A 30 -19.72 32.54 33.78
CA CYS A 30 -18.75 32.02 32.82
C CYS A 30 -18.62 32.93 31.60
N GLN A 31 -17.56 32.75 30.81
CA GLN A 31 -17.35 33.54 29.61
C GLN A 31 -18.43 33.23 28.57
N VAL A 32 -19.15 34.27 28.16
CA VAL A 32 -20.14 34.22 27.08
C VAL A 32 -19.47 34.70 25.79
N GLU A 33 -19.54 33.89 24.74
CA GLU A 33 -19.07 34.25 23.40
C GLU A 33 -20.25 34.31 22.42
N LEU A 34 -20.25 35.32 21.55
CA LEU A 34 -21.21 35.47 20.46
C LEU A 34 -20.47 35.34 19.13
N HIS A 35 -20.63 34.20 18.48
CA HIS A 35 -20.01 33.93 17.18
C HIS A 35 -20.98 34.28 16.07
N THR A 36 -20.63 35.27 15.24
CA THR A 36 -21.45 35.69 14.10
C THR A 36 -20.87 35.16 12.80
N PHE A 37 -21.65 34.39 12.07
CA PHE A 37 -21.26 33.69 10.85
C PHE A 37 -21.88 34.33 9.59
N ARG A 38 -21.40 33.92 8.42
CA ARG A 38 -21.90 34.41 7.13
C ARG A 38 -23.26 33.82 6.75
N SER A 39 -23.52 32.57 7.11
CA SER A 39 -24.81 31.89 6.84
C SER A 39 -25.21 31.00 8.02
N SER A 40 -26.50 30.66 8.07
CA SER A 40 -27.04 29.70 9.04
C SER A 40 -26.39 28.32 8.91
N ASP A 41 -26.03 27.90 7.70
CA ASP A 41 -25.40 26.60 7.47
C ASP A 41 -24.01 26.53 8.10
N THR A 42 -23.24 27.63 8.00
CA THR A 42 -21.92 27.72 8.64
C THR A 42 -22.00 27.77 10.16
N ALA A 43 -23.02 28.45 10.71
CA ALA A 43 -23.31 28.45 12.14
C ALA A 43 -23.70 27.04 12.63
N GLY A 44 -24.55 26.33 11.88
CA GLY A 44 -24.94 24.96 12.19
C GLY A 44 -23.78 23.98 12.15
N ALA A 45 -22.90 24.08 11.15
CA ALA A 45 -21.69 23.25 11.06
C ALA A 45 -20.71 23.51 12.23
N PHE A 46 -20.57 24.77 12.68
CA PHE A 46 -19.74 25.12 13.82
C PHE A 46 -20.20 24.43 15.10
N VAL A 47 -21.50 24.46 15.39
CA VAL A 47 -22.00 23.80 16.61
C VAL A 47 -22.01 22.29 16.50
N ALA A 48 -22.34 21.72 15.34
CA ALA A 48 -22.20 20.28 15.13
C ALA A 48 -20.74 19.83 15.38
N GLY A 49 -19.76 20.67 15.01
CA GLY A 49 -18.35 20.47 15.36
C GLY A 49 -18.08 20.52 16.87
N LEU A 50 -18.68 21.46 17.60
CA LEU A 50 -18.55 21.55 19.06
C LEU A 50 -19.17 20.33 19.78
N GLU A 51 -20.34 19.86 19.30
CA GLU A 51 -21.01 18.65 19.79
C GLU A 51 -20.17 17.40 19.54
N LEU A 52 -19.66 17.22 18.32
CA LEU A 52 -18.81 16.09 17.94
C LEU A 52 -17.46 16.08 18.68
N ALA A 53 -16.90 17.26 18.93
CA ALA A 53 -15.68 17.40 19.73
C ALA A 53 -15.90 17.03 21.21
N GLY A 54 -17.14 16.75 21.63
CA GLY A 54 -17.47 16.38 23.00
C GLY A 54 -17.04 17.44 24.00
N SER A 55 -17.06 18.72 23.61
CA SER A 55 -16.56 19.83 24.41
C SER A 55 -17.47 20.02 25.62
N ARG A 56 -17.19 19.27 26.70
CA ARG A 56 -17.96 19.31 27.96
C ARG A 56 -17.97 20.68 28.62
N ASN A 57 -17.05 21.55 28.22
CA ASN A 57 -16.90 22.91 28.75
C ASN A 57 -17.57 23.96 27.88
N THR A 58 -18.30 23.55 26.83
CA THR A 58 -18.89 24.48 25.87
C THR A 58 -20.35 24.13 25.64
N LEU A 59 -21.27 24.99 26.06
CA LEU A 59 -22.68 24.85 25.73
C LEU A 59 -23.03 25.88 24.65
N ALA A 60 -23.44 25.40 23.47
CA ALA A 60 -23.66 26.21 22.28
C ALA A 60 -25.09 26.05 21.76
N TRP A 61 -25.73 27.14 21.32
CA TRP A 61 -27.08 27.10 20.76
C TRP A 61 -27.08 27.31 19.23
N THR A 62 -27.88 26.54 18.48
CA THR A 62 -27.83 26.51 16.99
C THR A 62 -29.02 27.07 16.25
N TRP A 63 -30.25 26.87 16.74
CA TRP A 63 -31.38 26.96 15.83
C TRP A 63 -32.71 27.20 16.54
N GLN A 64 -33.42 28.25 16.10
CA GLN A 64 -34.78 28.58 16.56
C GLN A 64 -35.75 28.30 15.40
N PRO A 65 -36.69 27.34 15.54
CA PRO A 65 -37.71 27.11 14.54
C PRO A 65 -38.56 28.37 14.34
N GLY A 66 -38.59 28.90 13.12
CA GLY A 66 -39.39 30.08 12.75
C GLY A 66 -38.65 31.43 12.78
N ALA A 67 -37.38 31.46 13.20
CA ALA A 67 -36.55 32.66 13.09
C ALA A 67 -36.07 32.92 11.65
N ASP A 68 -35.79 34.18 11.30
CA ASP A 68 -35.30 34.52 9.97
C ASP A 68 -33.91 33.91 9.71
N GLN A 69 -33.53 33.72 8.43
CA GLN A 69 -32.22 33.18 8.05
C GLN A 69 -31.03 34.03 8.53
N ARG A 70 -31.27 35.29 8.93
CA ARG A 70 -30.23 36.18 9.47
C ARG A 70 -29.99 35.95 10.96
N SER A 71 -31.02 35.53 11.70
CA SER A 71 -31.01 35.32 13.15
C SER A 71 -30.26 34.04 13.52
N ASN A 72 -30.37 32.99 12.69
CA ASN A 72 -29.61 31.73 12.86
C ASN A 72 -28.14 31.82 12.39
N ARG A 73 -27.62 33.02 12.15
CA ARG A 73 -26.19 33.25 11.84
C ARG A 73 -25.34 33.48 13.09
N THR A 74 -25.95 33.69 14.25
CA THR A 74 -25.23 33.99 15.48
C THR A 74 -25.41 32.86 16.48
N VAL A 75 -24.29 32.31 16.95
CA VAL A 75 -24.24 31.22 17.93
C VAL A 75 -23.80 31.80 19.27
N VAL A 76 -24.59 31.55 20.31
CA VAL A 76 -24.21 31.83 21.70
C VAL A 76 -23.44 30.62 22.23
N VAL A 77 -22.27 30.88 22.80
CA VAL A 77 -21.41 29.85 23.38
C VAL A 77 -21.06 30.22 24.82
N LEU A 78 -21.25 29.29 25.75
CA LEU A 78 -20.82 29.42 27.14
C LEU A 78 -19.57 28.59 27.38
N ARG A 79 -18.47 29.21 27.79
CA ARG A 79 -17.22 28.53 28.19
C ARG A 79 -17.23 28.28 29.68
N LEU A 80 -17.73 27.12 30.10
CA LEU A 80 -17.99 26.80 31.51
C LEU A 80 -16.72 26.71 32.39
N ASP A 81 -15.55 26.55 31.77
CA ASP A 81 -14.24 26.51 32.42
C ASP A 81 -13.55 27.88 32.49
N GLU A 82 -14.06 28.88 31.78
CA GLU A 82 -13.53 30.24 31.79
C GLU A 82 -14.46 31.15 32.61
N PRO A 83 -13.98 31.78 33.69
CA PRO A 83 -14.81 32.66 34.49
C PRO A 83 -15.21 33.91 33.68
N ARG A 84 -16.40 34.44 33.94
CA ARG A 84 -16.83 35.70 33.32
C ARG A 84 -15.82 36.82 33.64
N PRO A 85 -15.35 37.59 32.64
CA PRO A 85 -14.41 38.68 32.88
C PRO A 85 -15.08 39.77 33.73
N PRO A 86 -14.33 40.45 34.62
CA PRO A 86 -14.85 41.61 35.33
C PRO A 86 -15.20 42.70 34.32
N ALA A 87 -16.47 43.06 34.24
CA ALA A 87 -17.00 44.01 33.27
C ALA A 87 -17.99 44.98 33.93
N LEU A 88 -18.05 46.20 33.42
CA LEU A 88 -18.93 47.26 33.92
C LEU A 88 -20.33 47.23 33.27
N ASP A 89 -20.44 46.63 32.09
CA ASP A 89 -21.67 46.52 31.30
C ASP A 89 -21.74 45.17 30.55
N VAL A 90 -22.94 44.83 30.11
CA VAL A 90 -23.26 43.55 29.45
C VAL A 90 -22.50 43.38 28.14
N GLU A 91 -22.27 44.47 27.40
CA GLU A 91 -21.57 44.40 26.11
C GLU A 91 -20.09 44.06 26.28
N SER A 92 -19.44 44.60 27.31
CA SER A 92 -18.05 44.32 27.66
C SER A 92 -17.88 42.96 28.34
N ALA A 93 -18.93 42.43 28.98
CA ALA A 93 -18.93 41.10 29.58
C ALA A 93 -18.99 39.96 28.54
N VAL A 94 -19.32 40.28 27.29
CA VAL A 94 -19.64 39.30 26.25
C VAL A 94 -18.69 39.44 25.07
N ARG A 95 -17.98 38.35 24.75
CA ARG A 95 -16.98 38.35 23.69
C ARG A 95 -17.64 38.17 22.33
N GLN A 96 -17.63 39.22 21.51
CA GLN A 96 -18.16 39.16 20.14
C GLN A 96 -17.06 38.72 19.16
N ILE A 97 -17.34 37.67 18.40
CA ILE A 97 -16.40 37.07 17.43
C ILE A 97 -17.09 37.03 16.06
N GLY A 98 -16.67 37.92 15.17
CA GLY A 98 -17.11 37.93 13.78
C GLY A 98 -16.26 36.99 12.92
N HIS A 99 -16.91 36.08 12.19
CA HIS A 99 -16.27 35.18 11.23
C HIS A 99 -16.40 35.67 9.78
N ASP A 100 -16.49 36.99 9.57
CA ASP A 100 -16.50 37.60 8.24
C ASP A 100 -15.09 37.56 7.63
N GLN A 101 -15.00 37.14 6.37
CA GLN A 101 -13.77 36.80 5.62
C GLN A 101 -12.49 37.55 6.07
N VAL A 102 -11.62 36.84 6.81
CA VAL A 102 -10.19 37.15 6.91
C VAL A 102 -9.43 36.03 6.21
N HIS A 103 -9.03 36.25 4.95
CA HIS A 103 -8.14 35.33 4.22
C HIS A 103 -7.08 36.11 3.43
N TYR A 104 -6.13 36.73 4.12
CA TYR A 104 -4.83 37.04 3.50
C TYR A 104 -3.94 35.79 3.48
N GLU A 105 -3.98 34.98 4.54
CA GLU A 105 -3.16 33.78 4.66
C GLU A 105 -3.68 32.62 3.79
N SER A 106 -4.99 32.44 3.61
CA SER A 106 -5.51 31.34 2.78
C SER A 106 -5.42 31.61 1.27
N THR A 107 -5.50 32.86 0.81
CA THR A 107 -5.28 33.21 -0.60
C THR A 107 -3.79 33.16 -0.97
N ALA A 108 -2.89 33.56 -0.05
CA ALA A 108 -1.46 33.38 -0.24
C ALA A 108 -1.06 31.89 -0.24
N GLN A 109 -1.65 31.06 0.62
CA GLN A 109 -1.46 29.62 0.63
C GLN A 109 -2.06 28.93 -0.60
N ALA A 110 -3.25 29.34 -1.05
CA ALA A 110 -3.87 28.84 -2.27
C ALA A 110 -3.06 29.23 -3.51
N ALA A 111 -2.62 30.49 -3.62
CA ALA A 111 -1.76 30.94 -4.72
C ALA A 111 -0.37 30.25 -4.69
N ALA A 112 0.19 29.99 -3.50
CA ALA A 112 1.42 29.22 -3.36
C ALA A 112 1.23 27.75 -3.77
N MET A 113 0.09 27.16 -3.41
CA MET A 113 -0.27 25.79 -3.81
C MET A 113 -0.53 25.71 -5.32
N ASP A 114 -1.24 26.68 -5.90
CA ASP A 114 -1.49 26.76 -7.34
C ASP A 114 -0.20 26.98 -8.12
N ALA A 115 0.71 27.83 -7.63
CA ALA A 115 2.03 28.01 -8.21
C ALA A 115 2.89 26.73 -8.10
N LEU A 116 2.80 26.01 -6.99
CA LEU A 116 3.47 24.71 -6.82
C LEU A 116 2.90 23.66 -7.77
N GLN A 117 1.58 23.60 -7.93
CA GLN A 117 0.90 22.70 -8.87
C GLN A 117 1.21 23.06 -10.32
N ALA A 118 1.26 24.34 -10.67
CA ALA A 118 1.64 24.81 -11.99
C ALA A 118 3.09 24.41 -12.32
N ARG A 119 4.04 24.65 -11.39
CA ARG A 119 5.43 24.19 -11.53
C ARG A 119 5.53 22.67 -11.67
N ARG A 120 4.70 21.92 -10.94
CA ARG A 120 4.63 20.46 -11.06
C ARG A 120 4.11 20.02 -12.44
N ARG A 121 3.05 20.65 -12.95
CA ARG A 121 2.52 20.37 -14.30
C ARG A 121 3.52 20.70 -15.39
N GLU A 122 4.26 21.81 -15.27
CA GLU A 122 5.33 22.16 -16.21
C GLU A 122 6.48 21.16 -16.17
N ALA A 123 6.89 20.73 -14.97
CA ALA A 123 7.90 19.69 -14.79
C ALA A 123 7.44 18.34 -15.38
N ASP A 124 6.18 17.95 -15.16
CA ASP A 124 5.61 16.73 -15.72
C ASP A 124 5.46 16.80 -17.25
N ALA A 125 5.11 17.95 -17.80
CA ALA A 125 5.03 18.17 -19.25
C ALA A 125 6.41 18.13 -19.91
N GLU A 126 7.43 18.73 -19.28
CA GLU A 126 8.81 18.66 -19.74
C GLU A 126 9.37 17.24 -19.64
N ALA A 127 9.08 16.52 -18.55
CA ALA A 127 9.44 15.12 -18.39
C ALA A 127 8.74 14.22 -19.43
N SER A 128 7.47 14.50 -19.72
CA SER A 128 6.73 13.81 -20.79
C SER A 128 7.38 14.05 -22.16
N ARG A 129 7.80 15.29 -22.47
CA ARG A 129 8.54 15.60 -23.71
C ARG A 129 9.86 14.85 -23.80
N ARG A 130 10.68 14.88 -22.74
CA ARG A 130 11.98 14.19 -22.69
C ARG A 130 11.85 12.67 -22.81
N THR A 131 10.82 12.11 -22.21
CA THR A 131 10.58 10.66 -22.22
C THR A 131 9.89 10.17 -23.49
N SER A 132 9.30 11.05 -24.31
CA SER A 132 8.42 10.66 -25.44
C SER A 132 9.10 9.78 -26.48
N SER A 133 10.36 10.07 -26.84
CA SER A 133 11.13 9.23 -27.78
C SER A 133 11.40 7.85 -27.19
N LEU A 134 11.80 7.80 -25.91
CA LEU A 134 12.01 6.55 -25.18
C LEU A 134 10.70 5.76 -25.05
N ARG A 135 9.56 6.45 -24.87
CA ARG A 135 8.24 5.79 -24.86
C ARG A 135 7.92 5.12 -26.19
N ALA A 136 8.18 5.81 -27.30
CA ALA A 136 7.96 5.25 -28.63
C ALA A 136 8.89 4.06 -28.89
N ALA A 137 10.18 4.19 -28.58
CA ALA A 137 11.18 3.12 -28.72
C ALA A 137 10.82 1.89 -27.87
N GLY A 138 10.40 2.12 -26.63
CA GLY A 138 9.89 1.09 -25.71
C GLY A 138 8.73 0.31 -26.28
N LYS A 139 7.71 1.03 -26.78
CA LYS A 139 6.52 0.42 -27.38
C LYS A 139 6.88 -0.44 -28.60
N VAL A 140 7.76 0.04 -29.47
CA VAL A 140 8.24 -0.75 -30.63
C VAL A 140 8.99 -2.01 -30.16
N ALA A 141 9.73 -1.91 -29.06
CA ALA A 141 10.40 -3.04 -28.45
C ALA A 141 9.47 -3.99 -27.65
N GLY A 142 8.18 -3.67 -27.52
CA GLY A 142 7.23 -4.46 -26.73
C GLY A 142 7.32 -4.23 -25.22
N PHE A 143 7.92 -3.12 -24.79
CA PHE A 143 7.89 -2.68 -23.40
C PHE A 143 6.76 -1.67 -23.18
N GLU A 144 5.97 -1.91 -22.14
CA GLU A 144 4.93 -1.00 -21.68
C GLU A 144 5.47 -0.05 -20.60
N ILE A 145 4.84 1.11 -20.46
CA ILE A 145 5.23 2.14 -19.50
C ILE A 145 4.14 2.26 -18.45
N TYR A 146 4.56 2.19 -17.19
CA TYR A 146 3.63 2.08 -16.06
C TYR A 146 3.76 3.23 -15.05
N GLY A 147 4.72 4.13 -15.24
CA GLY A 147 4.90 5.28 -14.37
C GLY A 147 6.03 6.18 -14.83
N PHE A 148 5.98 7.45 -14.42
CA PHE A 148 7.06 8.41 -14.68
C PHE A 148 7.05 9.51 -13.61
N ALA A 149 8.20 10.14 -13.45
CA ALA A 149 8.39 11.37 -12.71
C ALA A 149 9.36 12.29 -13.49
N SER A 150 9.70 13.43 -12.91
CA SER A 150 10.57 14.41 -13.55
C SER A 150 11.96 13.89 -13.92
N ASN A 151 12.46 12.87 -13.20
CA ASN A 151 13.80 12.33 -13.33
C ASN A 151 13.84 10.82 -13.57
N TRP A 152 12.71 10.14 -13.79
CA TRP A 152 12.71 8.72 -14.15
C TRP A 152 11.45 8.28 -14.91
N VAL A 153 11.57 7.16 -15.65
CA VAL A 153 10.46 6.46 -16.30
C VAL A 153 10.50 4.98 -15.93
N ARG A 154 9.37 4.38 -15.59
CA ARG A 154 9.25 2.93 -15.40
C ARG A 154 8.75 2.30 -16.68
N ILE A 155 9.56 1.43 -17.26
CA ILE A 155 9.37 0.82 -18.56
C ILE A 155 9.71 -0.67 -18.50
N GLY A 156 8.76 -1.51 -18.88
CA GLY A 156 8.86 -2.96 -18.74
C GLY A 156 9.20 -3.36 -17.30
N PRO A 157 10.21 -4.23 -17.09
CA PRO A 157 10.61 -4.65 -15.75
C PRO A 157 11.46 -3.60 -15.00
N GLY A 158 11.88 -2.51 -15.66
CA GLY A 158 12.90 -1.60 -15.15
C GLY A 158 12.48 -0.17 -14.93
N ILE A 159 13.36 0.57 -14.26
CA ILE A 159 13.33 2.01 -14.10
C ILE A 159 14.49 2.60 -14.90
N VAL A 160 14.21 3.64 -15.66
CA VAL A 160 15.20 4.45 -16.37
C VAL A 160 15.27 5.80 -15.67
N SER A 161 16.36 6.06 -14.98
CA SER A 161 16.63 7.33 -14.30
C SER A 161 17.43 8.26 -15.21
N TYR A 162 17.08 9.54 -15.22
CA TYR A 162 17.80 10.58 -15.95
C TYR A 162 18.80 11.23 -15.00
N GLU A 163 20.07 10.84 -15.12
CA GLU A 163 21.17 11.36 -14.32
C GLU A 163 21.98 12.40 -15.08
N ARG A 164 22.94 13.03 -14.40
CA ARG A 164 23.78 14.08 -14.98
C ARG A 164 24.57 13.60 -16.20
N ASP A 165 25.05 12.36 -16.14
CA ASP A 165 25.97 11.77 -17.12
C ASP A 165 25.26 10.89 -18.17
N GLY A 166 23.93 10.79 -18.11
CA GLY A 166 23.12 10.01 -19.04
C GLY A 166 21.95 9.31 -18.38
N MET A 167 21.31 8.41 -19.12
CA MET A 167 20.23 7.57 -18.62
C MET A 167 20.80 6.32 -17.94
N VAL A 168 20.36 6.03 -16.73
CA VAL A 168 20.73 4.81 -15.99
C VAL A 168 19.53 3.89 -15.93
N VAL A 169 19.72 2.64 -16.35
CA VAL A 169 18.70 1.60 -16.26
C VAL A 169 18.94 0.79 -15.00
N SER A 170 17.89 0.56 -14.22
CA SER A 170 17.89 -0.40 -13.13
C SER A 170 16.71 -1.36 -13.23
N VAL A 171 16.96 -2.64 -12.95
CA VAL A 171 15.91 -3.67 -12.89
C VAL A 171 16.11 -4.46 -11.60
N ALA A 172 15.14 -4.38 -10.71
CA ALA A 172 15.13 -5.21 -9.51
C ALA A 172 14.82 -6.66 -9.87
N ASP A 173 15.46 -7.61 -9.19
CA ASP A 173 15.15 -9.04 -9.32
C ASP A 173 13.79 -9.41 -8.66
N GLY A 174 13.20 -8.44 -7.95
CA GLY A 174 11.84 -8.44 -7.41
C GLY A 174 11.65 -9.27 -6.13
N HIS A 175 12.73 -9.76 -5.50
CA HIS A 175 12.61 -10.68 -4.36
C HIS A 175 13.46 -10.22 -3.17
N GLU A 176 12.85 -9.42 -2.29
CA GLU A 176 13.34 -9.15 -0.93
C GLU A 176 13.30 -10.47 -0.13
N GLY A 177 14.47 -11.05 0.13
CA GLY A 177 14.59 -12.34 0.83
C GLY A 177 15.50 -13.37 0.12
N ASN A 178 16.44 -12.92 -0.72
CA ASN A 178 17.34 -13.79 -1.45
C ASN A 178 18.12 -14.76 -0.53
N ASP A 179 18.07 -16.04 -0.89
CA ASP A 179 18.91 -17.09 -0.34
C ASP A 179 20.40 -16.68 -0.53
N PRO A 180 21.19 -16.57 0.54
CA PRO A 180 22.60 -16.17 0.45
C PRO A 180 23.41 -17.05 -0.49
N THR A 181 22.99 -18.30 -0.69
CA THR A 181 23.71 -19.29 -1.51
C THR A 181 23.72 -18.98 -3.00
N VAL A 182 22.80 -18.13 -3.49
CA VAL A 182 22.73 -17.77 -4.92
C VAL A 182 23.10 -16.31 -5.19
N ARG A 183 23.29 -15.50 -4.15
CA ARG A 183 23.55 -14.05 -4.29
C ARG A 183 24.82 -13.77 -5.09
N ASP A 184 25.91 -14.46 -4.80
CA ASP A 184 27.20 -14.24 -5.47
C ASP A 184 27.13 -14.66 -6.96
N ARG A 185 26.28 -15.64 -7.28
CA ARG A 185 26.04 -16.08 -8.66
C ARG A 185 25.23 -15.08 -9.48
N TYR A 186 24.45 -14.19 -8.85
CA TYR A 186 23.73 -13.16 -9.61
C TYR A 186 24.66 -12.11 -10.20
N ALA A 187 25.75 -11.79 -9.51
CA ALA A 187 26.76 -10.87 -10.03
C ALA A 187 27.39 -11.41 -11.33
N GLU A 188 27.55 -12.74 -11.44
CA GLU A 188 28.04 -13.42 -12.65
C GLU A 188 27.04 -13.35 -13.82
N LEU A 189 25.75 -13.12 -13.54
CA LEU A 189 24.71 -12.95 -14.56
C LEU A 189 24.58 -11.51 -15.06
N ALA A 190 25.33 -10.57 -14.49
CA ALA A 190 25.29 -9.17 -14.92
C ALA A 190 25.74 -9.06 -16.39
N PRO A 191 24.93 -8.45 -17.27
CA PRO A 191 25.34 -8.22 -18.65
C PRO A 191 26.62 -7.36 -18.75
N PRO A 192 27.32 -7.39 -19.90
CA PRO A 192 28.52 -6.58 -20.13
C PRO A 192 28.26 -5.08 -19.86
N ASP A 193 29.26 -4.40 -19.29
CA ASP A 193 29.21 -2.98 -18.90
C ASP A 193 28.09 -2.62 -17.89
N THR A 194 27.63 -3.61 -17.13
CA THR A 194 26.66 -3.43 -16.05
C THR A 194 27.16 -4.06 -14.76
N ARG A 195 26.44 -3.83 -13.67
CA ARG A 195 26.74 -4.42 -12.37
C ARG A 195 25.46 -4.94 -11.72
N TYR A 196 25.61 -5.93 -10.87
CA TYR A 196 24.57 -6.28 -9.90
C TYR A 196 24.86 -5.55 -8.58
N ASP A 197 23.87 -4.85 -8.05
CA ASP A 197 23.90 -4.23 -6.74
C ASP A 197 23.32 -5.20 -5.70
N PRO A 198 24.15 -5.78 -4.81
CA PRO A 198 23.68 -6.73 -3.83
C PRO A 198 22.91 -6.09 -2.66
N GLN A 199 22.99 -4.76 -2.48
CA GLN A 199 22.24 -4.07 -1.43
C GLN A 199 20.80 -3.79 -1.89
N GLU A 200 20.67 -3.28 -3.11
CA GLU A 200 19.38 -2.92 -3.71
C GLU A 200 18.75 -4.06 -4.53
N HIS A 201 19.41 -5.22 -4.59
CA HIS A 201 18.97 -6.40 -5.33
C HIS A 201 18.57 -6.12 -6.79
N CYS A 202 19.38 -5.32 -7.48
CA CYS A 202 19.08 -4.88 -8.82
C CYS A 202 20.28 -4.92 -9.75
N PHE A 203 20.03 -5.15 -11.03
CA PHE A 203 21.01 -4.88 -12.07
C PHE A 203 20.98 -3.41 -12.41
N VAL A 204 22.14 -2.77 -12.52
CA VAL A 204 22.31 -1.34 -12.77
C VAL A 204 23.28 -1.15 -13.92
N SER A 205 22.89 -0.34 -14.90
CA SER A 205 23.75 -0.02 -16.04
C SER A 205 24.74 1.09 -15.71
N ARG A 206 25.80 1.23 -16.52
CA ARG A 206 26.47 2.52 -16.68
C ARG A 206 25.52 3.57 -17.25
N PRO A 207 25.86 4.87 -17.21
CA PRO A 207 25.13 5.89 -17.96
C PRO A 207 25.08 5.58 -19.47
N LEU A 208 23.89 5.75 -20.06
CA LEU A 208 23.56 5.47 -21.45
C LEU A 208 23.16 6.76 -22.16
N ASN A 209 23.52 6.88 -23.43
CA ASN A 209 23.41 8.16 -24.15
C ASN A 209 22.19 8.26 -25.07
N ASN A 210 21.50 7.15 -25.34
CA ASN A 210 20.39 7.12 -26.29
C ASN A 210 19.38 6.00 -25.98
N ASP A 211 18.18 6.14 -26.54
CA ASP A 211 17.06 5.22 -26.32
C ASP A 211 17.39 3.79 -26.78
N ALA A 212 18.16 3.63 -27.86
CA ALA A 212 18.50 2.29 -28.38
C ALA A 212 19.42 1.51 -27.43
N GLU A 213 20.35 2.19 -26.75
CA GLU A 213 21.13 1.61 -25.65
C GLU A 213 20.22 1.22 -24.49
N VAL A 214 19.32 2.10 -24.06
CA VAL A 214 18.37 1.83 -22.98
C VAL A 214 17.53 0.59 -23.26
N ILE A 215 16.92 0.49 -24.45
CA ILE A 215 16.08 -0.65 -24.83
C ILE A 215 16.88 -1.96 -24.87
N ARG A 216 18.12 -1.92 -25.37
CA ARG A 216 18.98 -3.10 -25.42
C ARG A 216 19.36 -3.56 -24.01
N THR A 217 19.71 -2.63 -23.13
CA THR A 217 20.03 -2.92 -21.73
C THR A 217 18.84 -3.46 -20.98
N LEU A 218 17.63 -2.92 -21.19
CA LEU A 218 16.39 -3.45 -20.59
C LEU A 218 16.14 -4.90 -20.98
N ARG A 219 16.36 -5.28 -22.25
CA ARG A 219 16.25 -6.69 -22.69
C ARG A 219 17.28 -7.58 -22.00
N ALA A 220 18.54 -7.15 -21.97
CA ALA A 220 19.61 -7.92 -21.34
C ALA A 220 19.34 -8.13 -19.84
N PHE A 221 18.83 -7.11 -19.14
CA PHE A 221 18.41 -7.25 -17.74
C PHE A 221 17.18 -8.15 -17.57
N GLN A 222 16.22 -8.12 -18.49
CA GLN A 222 15.09 -9.05 -18.45
C GLN A 222 15.56 -10.52 -18.53
N GLU A 223 16.52 -10.81 -19.40
CA GLU A 223 17.13 -12.14 -19.52
C GLU A 223 17.90 -12.52 -18.24
N ALA A 224 18.69 -11.59 -17.67
CA ALA A 224 19.42 -11.82 -16.44
C ALA A 224 18.47 -12.12 -15.25
N VAL A 225 17.36 -11.38 -15.11
CA VAL A 225 16.35 -11.63 -14.07
C VAL A 225 15.68 -13.00 -14.24
N LEU A 226 15.41 -13.42 -15.47
CA LEU A 226 14.89 -14.76 -15.75
C LEU A 226 15.90 -15.85 -15.35
N ALA A 227 17.19 -15.63 -15.60
CA ALA A 227 18.25 -16.54 -15.15
C ALA A 227 18.35 -16.60 -13.62
N CYS A 228 18.24 -15.46 -12.92
CA CYS A 228 18.14 -15.43 -11.46
C CYS A 228 16.96 -16.27 -10.94
N ALA A 229 15.79 -16.20 -11.60
CA ALA A 229 14.63 -17.00 -11.21
C ALA A 229 14.89 -18.53 -11.32
N ILE A 230 15.68 -18.95 -12.31
CA ILE A 230 16.11 -20.35 -12.44
C ILE A 230 17.00 -20.74 -11.26
N LEU A 231 18.02 -19.93 -10.94
CA LEU A 231 18.92 -20.18 -9.81
C LEU A 231 18.18 -20.28 -8.48
N ARG A 232 17.20 -19.39 -8.25
CA ARG A 232 16.34 -19.46 -7.05
C ARG A 232 15.54 -20.74 -6.99
N LYS A 233 14.97 -21.15 -8.12
CA LYS A 233 14.17 -22.38 -8.20
C LYS A 233 15.04 -23.60 -7.91
N GLU A 234 16.28 -23.63 -8.41
CA GLU A 234 17.26 -24.67 -8.09
C GLU A 234 17.61 -24.69 -6.61
N ALA A 235 17.98 -23.55 -6.02
CA ALA A 235 18.36 -23.47 -4.61
C ALA A 235 17.18 -23.81 -3.66
N TRP A 236 15.99 -23.32 -3.97
CA TRP A 236 14.77 -23.70 -3.27
C TRP A 236 14.52 -25.20 -3.37
N HIS A 237 14.70 -25.78 -4.57
CA HIS A 237 14.52 -27.21 -4.77
C HIS A 237 15.52 -28.02 -3.95
N THR A 238 16.81 -27.66 -3.97
CA THR A 238 17.85 -28.29 -3.14
C THR A 238 17.49 -28.24 -1.65
N THR A 239 17.05 -27.07 -1.16
CA THR A 239 16.63 -26.92 0.24
C THR A 239 15.39 -27.76 0.56
N PHE A 240 14.41 -27.77 -0.35
CA PHE A 240 13.20 -28.58 -0.22
C PHE A 240 13.55 -30.07 -0.12
N VAL A 241 14.37 -30.58 -1.05
CA VAL A 241 14.84 -31.98 -1.05
C VAL A 241 15.58 -32.30 0.24
N ALA A 242 16.52 -31.46 0.67
CA ALA A 242 17.29 -31.65 1.90
C ALA A 242 16.41 -31.66 3.17
N SER A 243 15.33 -30.87 3.19
CA SER A 243 14.41 -30.80 4.33
C SER A 243 13.40 -31.94 4.37
N MET A 244 13.21 -32.65 3.25
CA MET A 244 12.17 -33.66 3.12
C MET A 244 12.55 -34.93 3.88
N LYS A 245 11.70 -35.32 4.83
CA LYS A 245 11.92 -36.51 5.66
C LYS A 245 11.16 -37.72 5.14
N MET A 246 11.81 -38.88 5.16
CA MET A 246 11.17 -40.16 4.96
C MET A 246 10.33 -40.50 6.21
N SER A 247 9.05 -40.11 6.18
CA SER A 247 8.10 -40.40 7.25
C SER A 247 7.66 -41.87 7.20
N ALA A 248 7.09 -42.38 8.29
CA ALA A 248 6.59 -43.76 8.32
C ALA A 248 5.54 -44.05 7.23
N PRO A 249 4.56 -43.18 6.93
CA PRO A 249 3.64 -43.39 5.80
C PRO A 249 4.35 -43.44 4.44
N ARG A 250 5.34 -42.56 4.20
CA ARG A 250 6.12 -42.54 2.96
C ARG A 250 6.93 -43.81 2.80
N ARG A 251 7.64 -44.23 3.85
CA ARG A 251 8.39 -45.48 3.86
C ARG A 251 7.49 -46.66 3.51
N ARG A 252 6.31 -46.77 4.14
CA ARG A 252 5.34 -47.84 3.84
C ARG A 252 4.91 -47.83 2.37
N PHE A 253 4.59 -46.67 1.82
CA PHE A 253 4.22 -46.56 0.40
C PHE A 253 5.37 -46.93 -0.51
N VAL A 254 6.58 -46.41 -0.27
CA VAL A 254 7.78 -46.69 -1.08
C VAL A 254 8.16 -48.16 -1.01
N SER A 255 8.10 -48.81 0.16
CA SER A 255 8.31 -50.26 0.30
C SER A 255 7.29 -51.06 -0.51
N ALA A 256 6.00 -50.73 -0.37
CA ALA A 256 4.95 -51.40 -1.13
C ALA A 256 5.11 -51.19 -2.65
N ALA A 257 5.53 -50.00 -3.06
CA ALA A 257 5.80 -49.63 -4.45
C ALA A 257 7.01 -50.36 -5.01
N ALA A 258 8.05 -50.56 -4.21
CA ALA A 258 9.21 -51.36 -4.56
C ALA A 258 8.82 -52.83 -4.78
N GLU A 259 7.90 -53.39 -3.99
CA GLU A 259 7.51 -54.80 -4.15
C GLU A 259 6.49 -55.03 -5.27
N SER A 260 5.51 -54.13 -5.42
CA SER A 260 4.31 -54.36 -6.24
C SER A 260 4.17 -53.44 -7.45
N GLY A 261 5.09 -52.48 -7.62
CA GLY A 261 5.00 -51.42 -8.61
C GLY A 261 3.99 -50.34 -8.23
N ILE A 262 4.02 -49.21 -8.94
CA ILE A 262 3.11 -48.08 -8.73
C ILE A 262 2.05 -48.10 -9.83
N ARG A 263 0.78 -48.04 -9.42
CA ARG A 263 -0.35 -47.84 -10.34
C ARG A 263 -0.87 -46.42 -10.23
N LEU A 264 -0.90 -45.71 -11.35
CA LEU A 264 -1.46 -44.38 -11.48
C LEU A 264 -2.87 -44.45 -12.07
N ALA A 265 -3.80 -43.69 -11.48
CA ALA A 265 -5.16 -43.56 -11.98
C ALA A 265 -5.69 -42.15 -11.73
N TYR A 266 -6.60 -41.68 -12.59
CA TYR A 266 -7.34 -40.46 -12.34
C TYR A 266 -8.69 -40.80 -11.71
N HIS A 267 -8.97 -40.21 -10.54
CA HIS A 267 -10.27 -40.29 -9.90
C HIS A 267 -10.83 -38.88 -9.73
N ARG A 268 -11.95 -38.57 -10.39
CA ARG A 268 -12.55 -37.21 -10.43
C ARG A 268 -11.52 -36.13 -10.80
N ASN A 269 -10.76 -36.37 -11.87
CA ASN A 269 -9.68 -35.50 -12.38
C ASN A 269 -8.49 -35.29 -11.43
N ASN A 270 -8.40 -36.03 -10.33
CA ASN A 270 -7.23 -36.01 -9.45
C ASN A 270 -6.40 -37.28 -9.64
N LEU A 271 -5.10 -37.11 -9.84
CA LEU A 271 -4.16 -38.22 -9.90
C LEU A 271 -4.09 -38.90 -8.53
N GLN A 272 -4.19 -40.23 -8.53
CA GLN A 272 -3.93 -41.08 -7.39
C GLN A 272 -2.86 -42.11 -7.76
N ALA A 273 -1.94 -42.34 -6.83
CA ALA A 273 -0.95 -43.41 -6.95
C ALA A 273 -1.24 -44.47 -5.90
N SER A 274 -1.15 -45.74 -6.31
CA SER A 274 -1.41 -46.87 -5.43
C SER A 274 -0.33 -47.93 -5.54
N ALA A 275 0.01 -48.53 -4.41
CA ALA A 275 0.99 -49.61 -4.30
C ALA A 275 0.68 -50.47 -3.07
N GLY A 276 0.67 -51.80 -3.20
CA GLY A 276 0.39 -52.73 -2.09
C GLY A 276 -0.86 -52.40 -1.26
N GLY A 277 -1.92 -51.88 -1.89
CA GLY A 277 -3.16 -51.48 -1.21
C GLY A 277 -3.13 -50.10 -0.53
N ILE A 278 -2.00 -49.39 -0.54
CA ILE A 278 -1.86 -48.02 -0.05
C ILE A 278 -2.15 -47.05 -1.20
N VAL A 279 -2.91 -45.99 -0.93
CA VAL A 279 -3.23 -44.94 -1.90
C VAL A 279 -2.74 -43.58 -1.40
N ILE A 280 -2.04 -42.85 -2.26
CA ILE A 280 -1.64 -41.46 -2.03
C ILE A 280 -2.19 -40.54 -3.13
N GLY A 281 -2.45 -39.29 -2.77
CA GLY A 281 -2.96 -38.28 -3.69
C GLY A 281 -1.86 -37.61 -4.53
N ALA A 282 -2.28 -36.85 -5.54
CA ALA A 282 -1.43 -36.13 -6.49
C ALA A 282 -0.33 -35.28 -5.83
N THR A 283 -0.65 -34.57 -4.75
CA THR A 283 0.30 -33.69 -4.05
C THR A 283 1.44 -34.49 -3.44
N GLU A 284 1.12 -35.55 -2.69
CA GLU A 284 2.12 -36.39 -2.05
C GLU A 284 2.95 -37.13 -3.10
N PHE A 285 2.31 -37.66 -4.15
CA PHE A 285 3.01 -38.30 -5.26
C PHE A 285 3.99 -37.32 -5.96
N SER A 286 3.55 -36.09 -6.21
CA SER A 286 4.39 -35.04 -6.80
C SER A 286 5.57 -34.66 -5.89
N MET A 287 5.41 -34.74 -4.57
CA MET A 287 6.52 -34.53 -3.64
C MET A 287 7.55 -35.65 -3.74
N LEU A 288 7.11 -36.92 -3.80
CA LEU A 288 8.01 -38.07 -3.98
C LEU A 288 8.76 -38.01 -5.31
N GLU A 289 8.07 -37.56 -6.38
CA GLU A 289 8.68 -37.32 -7.70
C GLU A 289 9.72 -36.21 -7.63
N ARG A 290 9.39 -35.07 -6.99
CA ARG A 290 10.30 -33.94 -6.84
C ARG A 290 11.56 -34.28 -6.05
N VAL A 291 11.46 -35.05 -4.98
CA VAL A 291 12.66 -35.46 -4.21
C VAL A 291 13.41 -36.63 -4.84
N GLY A 292 12.95 -37.08 -6.01
CA GLY A 292 13.62 -38.11 -6.79
C GLY A 292 13.47 -39.52 -6.22
N TRP A 293 12.54 -39.77 -5.30
CA TRP A 293 12.28 -41.12 -4.75
C TRP A 293 11.39 -41.97 -5.67
N VAL A 294 10.63 -41.31 -6.55
CA VAL A 294 9.81 -41.93 -7.57
C VAL A 294 10.08 -41.24 -8.90
N ARG A 295 10.11 -42.02 -9.99
CA ARG A 295 10.17 -41.49 -11.35
C ARG A 295 8.87 -41.84 -12.07
N ARG A 296 8.34 -40.89 -12.84
CA ARG A 296 7.14 -41.06 -13.67
C ARG A 296 7.47 -40.83 -15.14
N ASP A 297 6.91 -41.68 -16.00
CA ASP A 297 6.87 -41.49 -17.45
C ASP A 297 5.42 -41.68 -17.93
N GLY A 298 4.73 -40.57 -18.22
CA GLY A 298 3.30 -40.59 -18.50
C GLY A 298 2.47 -41.17 -17.33
N MET A 299 1.84 -42.33 -17.56
CA MET A 299 1.02 -43.06 -16.56
C MET A 299 1.75 -44.25 -15.93
N THR A 300 3.04 -44.44 -16.23
CA THR A 300 3.89 -45.41 -15.55
C THR A 300 4.74 -44.71 -14.50
N ALA A 301 4.98 -45.38 -13.37
CA ALA A 301 5.85 -44.87 -12.33
C ALA A 301 6.56 -46.01 -11.60
N ALA A 302 7.76 -45.75 -11.11
CA ALA A 302 8.52 -46.69 -10.29
C ALA A 302 9.35 -45.95 -9.24
N VAL A 303 9.70 -46.69 -8.19
CA VAL A 303 10.64 -46.24 -7.16
C VAL A 303 12.04 -46.20 -7.77
N THR A 304 12.78 -45.14 -7.47
CA THR A 304 14.18 -44.96 -7.89
C THR A 304 15.14 -45.58 -6.88
N ASP A 305 16.43 -45.70 -7.24
CA ASP A 305 17.46 -46.15 -6.31
C ASP A 305 17.59 -45.19 -5.10
N GLU A 306 17.42 -43.88 -5.31
CA GLU A 306 17.39 -42.88 -4.23
C GLU A 306 16.20 -43.08 -3.29
N GLY A 307 15.03 -43.46 -3.83
CA GLY A 307 13.84 -43.78 -3.04
C GLY A 307 14.01 -45.03 -2.19
N LEU A 308 14.65 -46.06 -2.75
CA LEU A 308 14.98 -47.29 -2.03
C LEU A 308 15.97 -47.01 -0.91
N ALA A 309 17.05 -46.29 -1.21
CA ALA A 309 18.06 -45.91 -0.22
C ALA A 309 17.45 -45.06 0.91
N ALA A 310 16.61 -44.07 0.58
CA ALA A 310 15.95 -43.23 1.58
C ALA A 310 14.94 -43.99 2.45
N ALA A 311 14.40 -45.11 1.95
CA ALA A 311 13.50 -46.00 2.68
C ALA A 311 14.22 -47.11 3.45
N ASP A 312 15.56 -47.15 3.41
CA ASP A 312 16.40 -48.20 3.98
C ASP A 312 16.13 -49.59 3.36
N LEU A 313 15.86 -49.63 2.04
CA LEU A 313 15.53 -50.84 1.27
C LEU A 313 16.66 -51.26 0.34
N ASN A 314 16.73 -52.57 0.02
CA ASN A 314 17.74 -53.11 -0.88
C ASN A 314 17.39 -52.82 -2.35
N PRO A 315 18.31 -52.28 -3.18
CA PRO A 315 18.07 -51.98 -4.60
C PRO A 315 17.67 -53.18 -5.47
N SER A 316 17.89 -54.42 -5.00
CA SER A 316 17.41 -55.63 -5.69
C SER A 316 15.89 -55.84 -5.65
N MET A 317 15.15 -55.05 -4.86
CA MET A 317 13.71 -55.24 -4.66
C MET A 317 12.83 -54.54 -5.71
N ALA A 318 13.31 -53.53 -6.44
CA ALA A 318 12.43 -52.70 -7.27
C ALA A 318 12.20 -53.27 -8.70
N PRO A 319 10.95 -53.24 -9.21
CA PRO A 319 10.68 -53.42 -10.62
C PRO A 319 11.25 -52.22 -11.39
N ARG A 320 12.07 -52.51 -12.41
CA ARG A 320 12.63 -51.47 -13.28
C ARG A 320 11.60 -51.03 -14.31
N LEU A 321 11.56 -49.72 -14.56
CA LEU A 321 10.86 -49.12 -15.71
C LEU A 321 11.53 -49.56 -17.01
#